data_AF-A0A1Y5Q0P9-F1
#
_entry.id   AF-A0A1Y5Q0P9-F1
#
_cell.length_a   1.000
_cell.length_b   1.000
_cell.length_c   1.000
_cell.angle_alpha   90.00
_cell.angle_beta   90.00
_cell.angle_gamma   90.00
#
_symmetry.space_group_name_H-M   'P 1'
#
loop_
_entity.id
_entity.type
_entity.pdbx_description
1 polymer ?
#
loop_
_entity_poly.entity_id
_entity_poly.type
_entity_poly.pdbx_seq_one_letter_code
_entity_poly.pdbx_strand_id
1 'polypeptide(L)' 'MSSPMLLPVLEWARKLRYPTLFKITAALFVLDTLFLDPFPFVDEILLGLGTLLLANWKSRKEKPAEPPTLPRKP' A
#
# COMPACT_ATOMS: atom_id res chain seq x y z
N MET A 1 12.11 -10.39 -11.77
CA MET A 1 12.05 -11.69 -11.05
C MET A 1 11.65 -11.36 -9.64
N SER A 2 10.39 -11.61 -9.25
CA SER A 2 9.93 -11.25 -7.90
C SER A 2 10.56 -12.20 -6.90
N SER A 3 11.59 -11.74 -6.19
CA SER A 3 12.22 -12.52 -5.14
C SER A 3 11.15 -12.91 -4.10
N PRO A 4 10.89 -14.21 -3.88
CA PRO A 4 9.83 -14.67 -2.97
C PRO A 4 10.01 -14.19 -1.52
N MET A 5 11.19 -13.68 -1.19
CA MET A 5 11.53 -13.05 0.10
C MET A 5 10.80 -11.74 0.36
N LEU A 6 10.36 -11.00 -0.67
CA LEU A 6 9.68 -9.69 -0.51
C LEU A 6 8.16 -9.80 -0.32
N LEU A 7 7.60 -10.97 -0.62
CA LEU A 7 6.16 -11.22 -0.53
C LEU A 7 5.58 -10.99 0.87
N PRO A 8 6.22 -11.43 1.98
CA PRO A 8 5.67 -11.20 3.33
C PRO A 8 5.56 -9.71 3.67
N VAL A 9 6.55 -8.91 3.24
CA VAL A 9 6.57 -7.45 3.46
C VAL A 9 5.48 -6.77 2.66
N LEU A 10 5.26 -7.18 1.41
CA LEU A 10 4.19 -6.64 0.56
C LEU A 10 2.78 -7.02 1.06
N GLU A 11 2.59 -8.26 1.52
CA GLU A 11 1.31 -8.70 2.10
C GLU A 11 0.99 -7.96 3.40
N TRP A 12 2.01 -7.70 4.23
CA TRP A 12 1.87 -6.82 5.38
C TRP A 12 1.53 -5.39 4.96
N ALA A 13 2.26 -4.81 3.99
CA ALA A 13 2.05 -3.46 3.50
C ALA A 13 0.63 -3.27 2.93
N ARG A 14 0.06 -4.27 2.26
CA ARG A 14 -1.32 -4.23 1.74
C ARG A 14 -2.38 -4.04 2.83
N LYS A 15 -2.11 -4.48 4.07
CA LYS A 15 -3.03 -4.28 5.20
C LYS A 15 -2.98 -2.86 5.78
N LEU A 16 -1.97 -2.06 5.43
CA LEU A 16 -1.85 -0.69 5.94
C LEU A 16 -2.83 0.24 5.23
N ARG A 17 -3.63 0.95 6.02
CA ARG A 17 -4.56 1.97 5.54
C ARG A 17 -3.82 3.24 5.11
N TYR A 18 -4.40 3.98 4.17
CA TYR A 18 -3.97 5.35 3.88
C TYR A 18 -4.18 6.24 5.13
N PRO A 19 -3.22 7.10 5.53
CA PRO A 19 -1.99 7.53 4.85
C PRO A 19 -0.69 6.84 5.31
N THR A 20 -0.76 5.81 6.15
CA THR A 20 0.46 5.18 6.72
C THR A 20 1.34 4.57 5.63
N LEU A 21 0.73 3.94 4.63
CA LEU A 21 1.45 3.40 3.47
C LEU A 21 2.25 4.49 2.75
N PHE A 22 1.66 5.67 2.53
CA PHE A 22 2.32 6.82 1.90
C PHE A 22 3.57 7.25 2.66
N LYS A 23 3.48 7.35 3.99
CA LYS A 23 4.60 7.77 4.83
C LYS A 23 5.76 6.79 4.77
N ILE A 24 5.47 5.49 4.79
CA ILE A 24 6.50 4.44 4.71
C ILE A 24 7.19 4.49 3.35
N THR A 25 6.43 4.56 2.26
CA THR A 25 6.99 4.69 0.90
C THR A 25 7.86 5.95 0.78
N ALA A 26 7.38 7.09 1.27
CA ALA A 26 8.14 8.35 1.20
C ALA A 26 9.40 8.32 2.06
N ALA A 27 9.35 7.73 3.26
CA ALA A 27 10.53 7.59 4.12
C ALA A 27 11.59 6.69 3.48
N LEU A 28 11.19 5.55 2.92
CA LEU A 28 12.08 4.66 2.17
C LEU A 28 12.70 5.38 0.97
N PHE A 29 11.92 6.17 0.23
CA PHE A 29 12.41 6.87 -0.96
C PHE A 29 13.45 7.93 -0.62
N VAL A 30 13.24 8.68 0.47
CA VAL A 30 14.20 9.68 0.95
C VAL A 30 15.48 9.02 1.46
N LEU A 31 15.35 7.92 2.22
CA LEU A 31 16.50 7.14 2.68
C LEU A 31 17.31 6.62 1.49
N ASP A 32 16.65 6.01 0.53
CA ASP A 32 17.27 5.46 -0.68
C ASP A 32 18.02 6.54 -1.49
N THR A 33 17.38 7.70 -1.69
CA THR A 33 17.98 8.82 -2.43
C THR A 33 19.17 9.45 -1.71
N LEU A 34 19.13 9.53 -0.37
CA LEU A 34 20.19 10.20 0.42
C LEU A 34 21.40 9.31 0.70
N PHE A 35 21.20 8.00 0.79
CA PHE A 35 22.28 7.08 1.16
C PHE A 35 23.12 6.59 -0.04
N LEU A 36 22.82 6.99 -1.29
CA LEU A 36 23.51 6.55 -2.52
C LEU A 36 23.73 5.03 -2.50
N ASP A 37 22.65 4.31 -2.83
CA ASP A 37 22.41 2.90 -2.55
C ASP A 37 23.56 1.89 -2.81
N PRO A 38 23.92 1.06 -1.80
CA PRO A 38 24.69 -0.18 -1.94
C PRO A 38 23.90 -1.50 -1.74
N PHE A 39 22.58 -1.47 -1.49
CA PHE A 39 21.78 -2.65 -1.12
C PHE A 39 20.85 -3.16 -2.24
N PRO A 40 21.01 -4.42 -2.70
CA PRO A 40 20.03 -4.99 -3.62
C PRO A 40 18.65 -5.09 -2.95
N PHE A 41 17.56 -4.92 -3.72
CA PHE A 41 16.15 -5.08 -3.34
C PHE A 41 15.39 -3.86 -2.80
N VAL A 42 16.05 -2.73 -2.52
CA VAL A 42 15.38 -1.52 -2.01
C VAL A 42 14.45 -0.92 -3.07
N ASP A 43 14.94 -0.83 -4.31
CA ASP A 43 14.18 -0.35 -5.46
C ASP A 43 12.89 -1.17 -5.71
N GLU A 44 12.95 -2.50 -5.60
CA GLU A 44 11.78 -3.37 -5.78
C GLU A 44 10.73 -3.19 -4.68
N ILE A 45 11.16 -2.98 -3.44
CA ILE A 45 10.26 -2.67 -2.33
C ILE A 45 9.62 -1.30 -2.58
N LEU A 46 10.42 -0.30 -2.99
CA LEU A 46 9.92 1.03 -3.30
C LEU A 46 8.89 1.02 -4.42
N LEU A 47 9.14 0.30 -5.51
CA LEU A 47 8.20 0.12 -6.61
C LEU A 47 6.94 -0.63 -6.18
N GLY A 48 7.08 -1.69 -5.39
CA GLY A 48 5.95 -2.46 -4.84
C GLY A 48 5.06 -1.60 -3.92
N LEU A 49 5.67 -0.85 -3.02
CA LEU A 49 4.98 0.08 -2.12
C LEU A 49 4.34 1.25 -2.89
N GLY A 50 5.01 1.80 -3.90
CA GLY A 50 4.46 2.83 -4.79
C GLY A 50 3.25 2.35 -5.58
N THR A 51 3.26 1.10 -6.04
CA THR A 51 2.11 0.48 -6.73
C THR A 51 0.92 0.31 -5.79
N LEU A 52 1.16 -0.21 -4.58
CA LEU A 52 0.11 -0.32 -3.55
C LEU A 52 -0.46 1.05 -3.19
N LEU A 53 0.39 2.08 -3.14
CA LEU A 53 -0.01 3.45 -2.85
C LEU A 53 -0.96 3.98 -3.92
N LEU A 54 -0.60 3.82 -5.20
CA LEU A 54 -1.39 4.26 -6.33
C LEU A 54 -2.73 3.49 -6.41
N ALA A 55 -2.71 2.19 -6.16
CA ALA A 55 -3.91 1.36 -6.10
C ALA A 55 -4.88 1.83 -4.99
N ASN A 56 -4.36 2.30 -3.86
CA ASN A 56 -5.15 2.76 -2.73
C ASN A 56 -5.66 4.21 -2.87
N TRP A 57 -5.15 4.98 -3.84
CA TRP A 57 -5.55 6.39 -4.06
C TRP A 57 -7.04 6.53 -4.46
N LYS A 58 -7.58 5.58 -5.23
CA LYS A 58 -8.96 5.67 -5.76
C LYS A 58 -10.04 5.10 -4.83
N SER A 59 -9.69 4.30 -3.81
CA SER A 59 -10.65 3.56 -2.98
C SER A 59 -11.52 4.45 -2.05
N ARG A 60 -11.25 5.76 -1.99
CA ARG A 60 -12.05 6.74 -1.22
C ARG A 60 -13.51 6.93 -1.69
N LYS A 61 -13.95 6.34 -2.81
CA LYS A 61 -15.31 6.53 -3.35
C LYS A 61 -16.28 5.36 -3.16
N GLU A 62 -15.82 4.20 -2.71
CA GLU A 62 -16.73 3.10 -2.40
C GLU A 62 -17.20 3.25 -0.96
N LYS A 63 -18.26 4.06 -0.77
CA LYS A 63 -19.13 3.90 0.39
C LYS A 63 -19.56 2.42 0.41
N PRO A 64 -19.42 1.69 1.53
CA PRO A 64 -20.05 0.39 1.67
C PRO A 64 -21.51 0.56 1.25
N ALA A 65 -21.96 -0.21 0.26
CA ALA A 65 -23.36 -0.22 -0.13
C ALA A 65 -24.15 -0.57 1.14
N GLU A 66 -24.84 0.44 1.68
CA GLU A 66 -25.72 0.27 2.82
C GLU A 66 -26.71 -0.83 2.44
N PRO A 67 -26.76 -1.95 3.19
CA PRO A 67 -27.67 -3.03 2.85
C PRO A 67 -29.09 -2.46 2.81
N PRO A 68 -29.91 -2.79 1.79
CA PRO A 68 -31.23 -2.21 1.65
C PRO A 68 -32.02 -2.49 2.93
N THR A 69 -32.35 -1.44 3.66
CA THR A 69 -33.21 -1.52 4.84
C THR A 69 -34.54 -2.11 4.41
N LEU A 70 -34.76 -3.39 4.71
CA LEU A 70 -36.05 -4.03 4.46
C LEU A 70 -37.11 -3.29 5.29
N PRO A 71 -38.24 -2.87 4.69
CA PRO A 71 -39.29 -2.18 5.43
C PRO A 71 -39.83 -3.13 6.51
N ARG A 72 -39.70 -2.71 7.77
CA ARG A 72 -40.31 -3.41 8.90
C ARG A 72 -41.84 -3.31 8.72
N LYS A 73 -42.45 -4.44 8.37
CA LYS A 73 -43.91 -4.56 8.19
C LYS A 73 -44.61 -4.21 9.52
N PRO A 74 -45.73 -3.44 9.49
CA PRO A 74 -46.45 -3.03 10.70
C PRO A 74 -47.06 -4.22 11.45
#